data_AF-A0A3D1ZQ47-F1
#
_entry.id   AF-A0A3D1ZQ47-F1
#
_cell.length_a   1.000
_cell.length_b   1.000
_cell.length_c   1.000
_cell.angle_alpha   90.00
_cell.angle_beta   90.00
_cell.angle_gamma   90.00
#
_symmetry.space_group_name_H-M   'P 1'
#
loop_
_entity.id
_entity.type
_entity.pdbx_description
1 polymer ?
#
loop_
_entity_poly.entity_id
_entity_poly.type
_entity_poly.pdbx_seq_one_letter_code
_entity_poly.pdbx_strand_id
1 'polypeptide(L)'
;MDGTRDRTGEKTAMSLFDTLEDDTFEDDEPEPPGEKITAVFGNVYEFFEWFRYFYKRRVGTPTCKWRGDWWNCPEAEYRLTALWRSWEKARYDPADGIAVWWRDYADPTMGMLMSPNGPFAESRTTSAPTEPLPSKVPPNGRFRDEREDRAERT
;
A
#
# COMPACT_ATOMS: atom_id res chain seq x y z
N MET A 1 -41.34 -29.24 69.92
CA MET A 1 -41.61 -27.83 70.24
C MET A 1 -40.30 -27.09 70.07
N ASP A 2 -40.34 -26.20 69.11
CA ASP A 2 -39.25 -25.52 68.43
C ASP A 2 -38.54 -24.52 69.34
N GLY A 3 -37.21 -24.63 69.43
CA GLY A 3 -36.32 -23.73 70.15
C GLY A 3 -35.49 -22.95 69.13
N THR A 4 -35.97 -21.77 68.76
CA THR A 4 -35.37 -20.91 67.74
C THR A 4 -34.05 -20.30 68.21
N ARG A 5 -32.96 -20.85 67.65
CA ARG A 5 -31.67 -20.29 67.23
C ARG A 5 -31.12 -19.04 67.94
N ASP A 6 -29.99 -19.29 68.61
CA ASP A 6 -28.91 -18.34 68.85
C ASP A 6 -28.22 -17.92 67.53
N ARG A 7 -27.58 -16.77 67.67
CA ARG A 7 -26.94 -15.84 66.78
C ARG A 7 -25.64 -16.38 66.15
N THR A 8 -25.21 -15.67 65.10
CA THR A 8 -23.81 -15.46 64.65
C THR A 8 -23.23 -16.38 63.59
N GLY A 9 -22.62 -15.75 62.58
CA GLY A 9 -21.72 -16.34 61.58
C GLY A 9 -22.36 -16.37 60.18
N GLU A 10 -21.69 -16.07 59.07
CA GLU A 10 -20.30 -15.73 58.83
C GLU A 10 -20.23 -15.11 57.43
N LYS A 11 -19.22 -14.26 57.28
CA LYS A 11 -18.68 -13.74 56.03
C LYS A 11 -18.68 -14.82 54.96
N THR A 12 -19.03 -14.48 53.73
CA THR A 12 -18.19 -14.73 52.56
C THR A 12 -18.72 -13.86 51.44
N ALA A 13 -18.06 -12.72 51.24
CA ALA A 13 -18.03 -12.07 49.95
C ALA A 13 -17.32 -13.04 49.01
N MET A 14 -18.10 -13.90 48.35
CA MET A 14 -17.61 -14.81 47.34
C MET A 14 -17.36 -13.98 46.08
N SER A 15 -16.15 -13.46 46.05
CA SER A 15 -15.36 -13.02 44.91
C SER A 15 -16.07 -13.04 43.56
N LEU A 16 -16.49 -11.87 43.09
CA LEU A 16 -16.79 -11.60 41.67
C LEU A 16 -15.50 -11.60 40.80
N PHE A 17 -14.35 -11.93 41.39
CA PHE A 17 -13.04 -12.02 40.77
C PHE A 17 -12.59 -13.47 40.49
N ASP A 18 -13.46 -14.47 40.69
CA ASP A 18 -13.16 -15.90 40.48
C ASP A 18 -13.58 -16.39 39.08
N THR A 19 -13.68 -15.49 38.09
CA THR A 19 -14.15 -15.84 36.73
C THR A 19 -13.26 -15.26 35.62
N LEU A 20 -12.01 -14.91 35.95
CA LEU A 20 -11.01 -14.43 34.99
C LEU A 20 -9.77 -15.33 34.94
N GLU A 21 -9.98 -16.64 35.08
CA GLU A 21 -9.00 -17.65 34.67
C GLU A 21 -9.70 -18.61 33.69
N ASP A 22 -9.98 -18.09 32.49
CA ASP A 22 -9.97 -18.94 31.30
C ASP A 22 -8.98 -18.30 30.33
N ASP A 23 -7.72 -18.52 30.69
CA ASP A 23 -6.53 -18.31 29.89
C ASP A 23 -6.59 -19.30 28.72
N THR A 24 -7.51 -19.04 27.79
CA THR A 24 -7.46 -19.65 26.46
C THR A 24 -6.31 -18.97 25.75
N PHE A 25 -5.11 -19.51 25.98
CA PHE A 25 -4.04 -19.45 25.01
C PHE A 25 -4.63 -19.94 23.69
N GLU A 26 -5.08 -19.00 22.85
CA GLU A 26 -5.30 -19.27 21.44
C GLU A 26 -4.01 -19.91 20.95
N ASP A 27 -4.09 -21.17 20.53
CA ASP A 27 -3.02 -21.87 19.84
C ASP A 27 -2.51 -20.90 18.77
N ASP A 28 -1.26 -20.45 18.93
CA ASP A 28 -0.48 -19.74 17.92
C ASP A 28 -0.22 -20.75 16.78
N GLU A 29 -1.29 -21.18 16.09
CA GLU A 29 -1.18 -21.92 14.85
C GLU A 29 -0.32 -21.04 13.95
N PRO A 30 0.82 -21.56 13.45
CA PRO A 30 1.66 -20.77 12.57
C PRO A 30 0.80 -20.38 11.37
N GLU A 31 0.47 -19.09 11.28
CA GLU A 31 -0.17 -18.47 10.12
C GLU A 31 0.41 -19.13 8.87
N PRO A 32 -0.43 -19.75 8.02
CA PRO A 32 0.05 -20.47 6.86
C PRO A 32 1.01 -19.54 6.11
N PRO A 33 2.19 -20.02 5.66
CA PRO A 33 3.22 -19.17 5.11
C PRO A 33 2.60 -18.22 4.10
N GLY A 34 2.51 -16.93 4.47
CA GLY A 34 1.78 -15.95 3.68
C GLY A 34 2.22 -16.07 2.23
N GLU A 35 1.25 -16.23 1.33
CA GLU A 35 1.52 -16.55 -0.08
C GLU A 35 2.61 -15.59 -0.60
N LYS A 36 3.73 -16.16 -1.06
CA LYS A 36 4.89 -15.35 -1.46
C LYS A 36 4.45 -14.44 -2.60
N ILE A 37 4.26 -13.15 -2.28
CA ILE A 37 3.96 -12.12 -3.27
C ILE A 37 5.11 -12.09 -4.27
N THR A 38 4.86 -12.65 -5.45
CA THR A 38 5.72 -12.54 -6.62
C THR A 38 5.42 -11.22 -7.32
N ALA A 39 6.45 -10.39 -7.45
CA ALA A 39 6.35 -9.12 -8.15
C ALA A 39 6.22 -9.38 -9.65
N VAL A 40 5.23 -8.76 -10.28
CA VAL A 40 5.04 -8.84 -11.74
C VAL A 40 6.12 -8.02 -12.43
N PHE A 41 6.38 -6.82 -11.94
CA PHE A 41 7.39 -5.93 -12.49
C PHE A 41 8.72 -6.05 -11.75
N GLY A 42 9.83 -5.82 -12.45
CA GLY A 42 11.17 -5.86 -11.86
C GLY A 42 11.51 -4.61 -11.07
N ASN A 43 10.93 -3.47 -11.44
CA ASN A 43 11.15 -2.19 -10.77
C ASN A 43 10.03 -1.18 -11.09
N VAL A 44 10.09 -0.03 -10.43
CA VAL A 44 9.17 1.09 -10.62
C VAL A 44 9.11 1.59 -12.07
N TYR A 45 10.22 1.54 -12.82
CA TYR A 45 10.24 2.01 -14.20
C TYR A 45 9.46 1.08 -15.12
N GLU A 46 9.64 -0.24 -15.00
CA GLU A 46 8.87 -1.23 -15.74
C GLU A 46 7.37 -1.13 -15.41
N PHE A 47 7.02 -1.01 -14.12
CA PHE A 47 5.65 -0.76 -13.68
C PHE A 47 5.08 0.51 -14.31
N PHE A 48 5.83 1.61 -14.30
CA PHE A 48 5.36 2.88 -14.84
C PHE A 48 5.19 2.83 -16.37
N GLU A 49 6.06 2.13 -17.09
CA GLU A 49 5.93 1.94 -18.53
C GLU A 49 4.66 1.20 -18.92
N TRP A 50 4.15 0.32 -18.06
CA TRP A 50 2.83 -0.27 -18.20
C TRP A 50 1.72 0.71 -17.76
N PHE A 51 1.85 1.29 -16.56
CA PHE A 51 0.83 2.14 -15.93
C PHE A 51 0.48 3.40 -16.75
N ARG A 52 1.46 4.02 -17.42
CA ARG A 52 1.30 5.23 -18.24
C ARG A 52 0.27 5.11 -19.37
N TYR A 53 -0.11 3.89 -19.75
CA TYR A 53 -1.17 3.64 -20.75
C TYR A 53 -2.58 3.68 -20.16
N PHE A 54 -2.73 3.45 -18.85
CA PHE A 54 -4.02 3.51 -18.16
C PHE A 54 -4.30 4.92 -17.63
N TYR A 55 -3.26 5.61 -17.16
CA TYR A 55 -3.39 6.98 -16.66
C TYR A 55 -3.14 8.02 -17.77
N LYS A 56 -4.11 8.25 -18.65
CA LYS A 56 -3.99 9.24 -19.73
C LYS A 56 -4.61 10.59 -19.38
N ARG A 57 -3.86 11.68 -19.58
CA ARG A 57 -4.28 13.07 -19.33
C ARG A 57 -3.57 14.02 -20.29
N ARG A 58 -4.20 15.16 -20.59
CA ARG A 58 -3.50 16.28 -21.22
C ARG A 58 -2.58 16.93 -20.19
N VAL A 59 -1.28 16.92 -20.46
CA VAL A 59 -0.26 17.48 -19.53
C VAL A 59 0.46 18.67 -20.16
N GLY A 60 1.12 19.45 -19.31
CA GLY A 60 1.81 20.69 -19.69
C GLY A 60 0.89 21.91 -19.69
N THR A 61 -0.29 21.80 -19.06
CA THR A 61 -1.17 22.94 -18.82
C THR A 61 -0.76 23.66 -17.52
N PRO A 62 -1.34 24.84 -17.21
CA PRO A 62 -1.13 25.48 -15.91
C PRO A 62 -1.61 24.62 -14.74
N THR A 63 -2.62 23.77 -14.93
CA THR A 63 -3.26 22.99 -13.85
C THR A 63 -2.85 21.52 -13.81
N CYS A 64 -2.21 21.00 -14.86
CA CYS A 64 -1.78 19.60 -14.94
C CYS A 64 -0.34 19.52 -15.45
N LYS A 65 0.57 19.28 -14.52
CA LYS A 65 2.01 19.19 -14.75
C LYS A 65 2.43 17.73 -14.88
N TRP A 66 3.45 17.49 -15.68
CA TRP A 66 4.07 16.17 -15.76
C TRP A 66 5.50 16.33 -16.23
N ARG A 67 6.41 15.45 -15.81
CA ARG A 67 7.82 15.45 -16.24
C ARG A 67 8.13 14.12 -16.93
N GLY A 68 8.63 14.18 -18.18
CA GLY A 68 8.98 12.98 -18.94
C GLY A 68 10.15 12.19 -18.34
N ASP A 69 11.10 12.85 -17.71
CA ASP A 69 12.16 12.28 -16.88
C ASP A 69 11.79 12.33 -15.40
N TRP A 70 10.61 11.81 -15.04
CA TRP A 70 10.13 11.78 -13.66
C TRP A 70 11.14 11.16 -12.68
N TRP A 71 11.93 10.19 -13.15
CA TRP A 71 12.99 9.54 -12.38
C TRP A 71 14.13 10.49 -11.99
N ASN A 72 14.29 11.65 -12.61
CA ASN A 72 15.21 12.69 -12.13
C ASN A 72 14.68 13.48 -10.92
N CYS A 73 13.45 13.23 -10.50
CA CYS A 73 12.87 13.83 -9.32
C CYS A 73 12.79 12.78 -8.19
N PRO A 74 13.63 12.88 -7.14
CA PRO A 74 13.65 11.89 -6.06
C PRO A 74 12.29 11.70 -5.38
N GLU A 75 11.55 12.80 -5.18
CA GLU A 75 10.20 12.72 -4.62
C GLU A 75 9.26 11.92 -5.51
N ALA A 76 9.31 12.15 -6.83
CA ALA A 76 8.44 11.44 -7.76
C ALA A 76 8.81 9.96 -7.89
N GLU A 77 10.10 9.65 -7.96
CA GLU A 77 10.58 8.28 -8.00
C GLU A 77 10.13 7.50 -6.76
N TYR A 78 10.27 8.09 -5.57
CA TYR A 78 9.86 7.44 -4.32
C TYR A 78 8.35 7.24 -4.24
N ARG A 79 7.55 8.24 -4.63
CA ARG A 79 6.08 8.14 -4.67
C ARG A 79 5.60 7.07 -5.67
N LEU A 80 6.17 7.05 -6.87
CA LEU A 80 5.83 6.05 -7.88
C LEU A 80 6.29 4.65 -7.46
N THR A 81 7.39 4.53 -6.73
CA THR A 81 7.85 3.26 -6.16
C THR A 81 6.85 2.75 -5.12
N ALA A 82 6.40 3.60 -4.20
CA ALA A 82 5.36 3.24 -3.25
C ALA A 82 4.04 2.84 -3.94
N LEU A 83 3.67 3.55 -5.02
CA LEU A 83 2.49 3.25 -5.83
C LEU A 83 2.59 1.87 -6.52
N TRP A 84 3.77 1.52 -7.04
CA TRP A 84 4.04 0.19 -7.60
C TRP A 84 3.89 -0.89 -6.53
N ARG A 85 4.50 -0.71 -5.34
CA ARG A 85 4.39 -1.71 -4.26
C ARG A 85 2.96 -1.94 -3.79
N SER A 86 2.19 -0.87 -3.67
CA SER A 86 0.79 -1.00 -3.28
C SER A 86 -0.03 -1.71 -4.35
N TRP A 87 0.30 -1.53 -5.64
CA TRP A 87 -0.33 -2.26 -6.75
C TRP A 87 -0.01 -3.76 -6.70
N GLU A 88 1.26 -4.12 -6.48
CA GLU A 88 1.68 -5.53 -6.36
C GLU A 88 0.98 -6.25 -5.22
N LYS A 89 0.67 -5.55 -4.12
CA LYS A 89 -0.15 -6.09 -3.03
C LYS A 89 -1.62 -6.17 -3.43
N ALA A 90 -2.18 -5.10 -3.99
CA ALA A 90 -3.60 -4.97 -4.28
C ALA A 90 -4.12 -6.03 -5.26
N ARG A 91 -3.29 -6.49 -6.21
CA ARG A 91 -3.69 -7.50 -7.20
C ARG A 91 -3.94 -8.90 -6.63
N TYR A 92 -3.55 -9.17 -5.38
CA TYR A 92 -3.82 -10.45 -4.71
C TYR A 92 -5.21 -10.50 -4.08
N ASP A 93 -5.86 -9.35 -3.92
CA ASP A 93 -7.25 -9.28 -3.49
C ASP A 93 -8.16 -9.30 -4.73
N PRO A 94 -8.89 -10.41 -4.98
CA PRO A 94 -9.75 -10.54 -6.14
C PRO A 94 -11.07 -9.77 -6.02
N ALA A 95 -11.43 -9.26 -4.84
CA ALA A 95 -12.72 -8.61 -4.61
C ALA A 95 -12.69 -7.16 -5.10
N ASP A 96 -12.05 -6.26 -4.36
CA ASP A 96 -12.00 -4.83 -4.66
C ASP A 96 -10.60 -4.22 -4.56
N GLY A 97 -9.56 -5.04 -4.38
CA GLY A 97 -8.19 -4.60 -4.18
C GLY A 97 -7.71 -3.55 -5.20
N ILE A 98 -7.98 -3.77 -6.50
CA ILE A 98 -7.61 -2.80 -7.55
C ILE A 98 -8.44 -1.52 -7.48
N ALA A 99 -9.73 -1.60 -7.15
CA ALA A 99 -10.59 -0.41 -7.02
C ALA A 99 -10.17 0.45 -5.81
N VAL A 100 -9.88 -0.20 -4.68
CA VAL A 100 -9.30 0.42 -3.49
C VAL A 100 -7.94 1.04 -3.81
N TRP A 101 -7.11 0.33 -4.57
CA TRP A 101 -5.79 0.84 -4.96
C TRP A 101 -5.85 2.13 -5.77
N TRP A 102 -6.78 2.21 -6.71
CA TRP A 102 -7.03 3.43 -7.47
C TRP A 102 -7.41 4.60 -6.55
N ARG A 103 -8.41 4.38 -5.70
CA ARG A 103 -8.98 5.39 -4.79
C ARG A 103 -7.96 5.89 -3.77
N ASP A 104 -7.22 4.97 -3.13
CA ASP A 104 -6.43 5.28 -1.94
C ASP A 104 -4.96 5.59 -2.27
N TYR A 105 -4.44 5.09 -3.39
CA TYR A 105 -3.03 5.26 -3.75
C TYR A 105 -2.83 5.95 -5.09
N ALA A 106 -3.42 5.44 -6.18
CA ALA A 106 -3.10 5.92 -7.52
C ALA A 106 -3.57 7.36 -7.76
N ASP A 107 -4.86 7.64 -7.55
CA ASP A 107 -5.40 8.97 -7.80
C ASP A 107 -4.80 10.05 -6.89
N PRO A 108 -4.65 9.83 -5.56
CA PRO A 108 -3.99 10.81 -4.68
C PRO A 108 -2.53 11.06 -5.06
N THR A 109 -1.77 10.00 -5.37
CA THR A 109 -0.36 10.11 -5.75
C THR A 109 -0.22 10.89 -7.05
N MET A 110 -0.98 10.51 -8.08
CA MET A 110 -0.93 11.17 -9.38
C MET A 110 -1.43 12.61 -9.30
N GLY A 111 -2.47 12.88 -8.49
CA GLY A 111 -2.95 14.23 -8.21
C GLY A 111 -1.87 15.13 -7.59
N MET A 112 -1.10 14.61 -6.63
CA MET A 112 0.02 15.35 -6.03
C MET A 112 1.15 15.61 -7.03
N LEU A 113 1.56 14.59 -7.79
CA LEU A 113 2.62 14.73 -8.80
C LEU A 113 2.24 15.74 -9.88
N MET A 114 0.98 15.73 -10.31
CA MET A 114 0.49 16.58 -11.40
C MET A 114 0.04 17.97 -10.95
N SER A 115 0.05 18.25 -9.65
CA SER A 115 -0.34 19.54 -9.09
C SER A 115 0.52 20.68 -9.66
N PRO A 116 -0.07 21.87 -9.91
CA PRO A 116 0.70 23.06 -10.28
C PRO A 116 1.76 23.43 -9.23
N ASN A 117 1.53 23.07 -7.97
CA ASN A 117 2.44 23.30 -6.85
C ASN A 117 3.19 22.02 -6.44
N GLY A 118 3.11 20.97 -7.26
CA GLY A 118 3.74 19.67 -7.00
C GLY A 118 5.20 19.64 -7.46
N PRO A 119 5.86 18.47 -7.35
CA PRO A 119 7.27 18.29 -7.72
C PRO A 119 7.56 18.57 -9.20
N PHE A 120 6.53 18.58 -10.05
CA PHE A 120 6.64 18.85 -11.48
C PHE A 120 6.24 20.28 -11.89
N ALA A 121 6.07 21.20 -10.94
CA ALA A 121 5.61 22.58 -11.17
C ALA A 121 6.30 23.27 -12.37
N GLU A 122 7.63 23.14 -12.45
CA GLU A 122 8.47 23.78 -13.48
C GLU A 122 8.56 23.00 -14.80
N SER A 123 7.96 21.81 -14.87
CA SER A 123 8.03 20.99 -16.07
C SER A 123 7.27 21.61 -17.23
N ARG A 124 7.88 21.51 -18.42
CA ARG A 124 7.32 21.95 -19.72
C ARG A 124 6.95 20.77 -20.62
N THR A 125 6.96 19.55 -20.09
CA THR A 125 6.59 18.36 -20.86
C THR A 125 5.10 18.43 -21.22
N THR A 126 4.76 18.13 -22.47
CA THR A 126 3.38 18.16 -22.98
C THR A 126 2.99 16.79 -23.53
N SER A 127 1.68 16.49 -23.52
CA SER A 127 1.10 15.28 -24.13
C SER A 127 -0.38 15.48 -24.42
N ALA A 128 -0.88 14.82 -25.46
CA ALA A 128 -2.32 14.78 -25.75
C ALA A 128 -3.07 13.83 -24.79
N PRO A 129 -4.38 14.05 -24.54
CA PRO A 129 -5.16 13.16 -23.66
C PRO A 129 -5.26 11.71 -24.14
N THR A 130 -5.01 11.43 -25.43
CA THR A 130 -5.07 10.09 -26.02
C THR A 130 -3.73 9.34 -25.96
N GLU A 131 -2.65 10.07 -25.69
CA GLU A 131 -1.29 9.55 -25.63
C GLU A 131 -0.97 9.06 -24.20
N PRO A 132 -0.08 8.06 -24.06
CA PRO A 132 0.44 7.69 -22.74
C PRO A 132 1.19 8.87 -22.13
N LEU A 133 1.29 8.92 -20.80
CA LEU A 133 2.10 9.95 -20.14
C LEU A 133 3.53 9.90 -20.66
N PRO A 134 4.17 11.03 -20.98
CA PRO A 134 5.55 11.04 -21.45
C PRO A 134 6.49 10.36 -20.45
N SER A 135 7.37 9.50 -20.94
CA SER A 135 8.40 8.83 -20.15
C SER A 135 9.66 8.74 -21.00
N LYS A 136 10.77 9.27 -20.51
CA LYS A 136 12.08 9.15 -21.16
C LYS A 136 12.78 7.90 -20.63
N VAL A 137 13.50 7.23 -21.51
CA VAL A 137 14.35 6.10 -21.13
C VAL A 137 15.41 6.58 -20.13
N PRO A 138 15.51 5.97 -18.93
CA PRO A 138 16.53 6.31 -17.95
C PRO A 138 17.91 5.82 -18.42
N PRO A 139 19.00 6.35 -17.84
CA PRO A 139 20.34 5.81 -18.07
C PRO A 139 20.40 4.31 -17.76
N ASN A 140 21.18 3.56 -18.55
CA ASN A 140 21.39 2.13 -18.36
C ASN A 140 21.85 1.84 -16.92
N GLY A 141 21.25 0.82 -16.29
CA GLY A 141 21.59 0.41 -14.93
C GLY A 141 21.00 1.31 -13.83
N ARG A 142 20.18 2.32 -14.15
CA ARG A 142 19.52 3.15 -13.11
C ARG A 142 18.60 2.34 -12.20
N PHE A 143 17.82 1.44 -12.79
CA PHE A 143 16.88 0.59 -12.06
C PHE A 143 17.32 -0.86 -12.18
N ARG A 144 17.52 -1.50 -11.03
CA ARG A 144 17.82 -2.93 -10.94
C ARG A 144 16.54 -3.76 -11.03
N ASP A 145 16.61 -4.98 -11.52
CA ASP A 145 15.51 -5.94 -11.43
C ASP A 145 15.48 -6.58 -10.04
N GLU A 146 14.44 -6.31 -9.28
CA GLU A 146 14.27 -6.82 -7.92
C GLU A 146 13.60 -8.20 -7.86
N ARG A 147 13.11 -8.73 -9.00
CA ARG A 147 12.62 -10.12 -9.05
C ARG A 147 13.76 -11.11 -8.84
N GLU A 148 14.96 -10.75 -9.31
CA GLU A 148 16.19 -11.54 -9.18
C GLU A 148 16.62 -11.68 -7.71
N ASP A 149 16.53 -10.60 -6.91
CA ASP A 149 16.83 -10.63 -5.46
C ASP A 149 16.03 -11.65 -4.68
N ARG A 150 14.76 -11.79 -5.06
CA ARG A 150 13.81 -12.62 -4.33
C ARG A 150 13.98 -14.09 -4.65
N ALA A 151 14.48 -14.40 -5.85
CA ALA A 151 14.82 -15.76 -6.26
C ALA A 151 16.08 -16.28 -5.55
N GLU A 152 17.05 -15.42 -5.24
CA GLU A 152 18.29 -15.80 -4.54
C GLU A 152 18.09 -16.06 -3.03
N ARG A 153 16.96 -15.65 -2.46
CA ARG A 153 16.60 -15.81 -1.03
C ARG A 153 15.69 -17.00 -0.74
N THR A 154 15.37 -17.82 -1.72
CA THR A 154 14.48 -18.99 -1.60
C THR A 154 15.20 -20.28 -1.93
#